data_AF-A0A9Q0NNH4-F1
#
_entry.id   AF-A0A9Q0NNH4-F1
#
_cell.length_a   1.000
_cell.length_b   1.000
_cell.length_c   1.000
_cell.angle_alpha   90.00
_cell.angle_beta   90.00
_cell.angle_gamma   90.00
#
_symmetry.space_group_name_H-M   'P 1'
#
loop_
_entity.id
_entity.type
_entity.pdbx_description
1 polymer ?
#
loop_
_entity_poly.entity_id
_entity_poly.type
_entity_poly.pdbx_seq_one_letter_code
_entity_poly.pdbx_strand_id
1 'polypeptide(L)'
;MEESTKYVEAKQVKKRKHRPLIVAQSPAEKIHIMIPAMCSTAIYRLRGELGLSSCGAAIQWLIHHARPHLVPAPEPPTKTKSSKTCPSRKTDSVDHDSIPKPTCMAREDVDAPVSDFPVTSPAARLPVRATVVQASTVFFDTPTTLEKAEKLIAGAAAYGSQLVVFPEAFVGGYPRCVRFDATNLTEEDDSLQRYYASAIDVPGPEVGRLAKIDGKYKVHLVMGVVERAGFYLYSTMLFFDSQGQHLGQHCKITLVASESAVWYSGGKSTLLIYETSIGKIGGLTCWDNKWPLLRTELYDKGVEIFCAPTADPGEIWKTSMTHIALEGGCFVLYANQFCRRRDYLLPPVMQH
;
A
#
# COMPACT_ATOMS: atom_id res chain seq x y z
N MET A 1 58.23 -40.34 -9.33
CA MET A 1 58.43 -39.19 -10.22
C MET A 1 57.19 -38.31 -10.11
N GLU A 2 56.87 -37.74 -8.94
CA GLU A 2 57.58 -36.61 -8.27
C GLU A 2 57.53 -35.35 -9.13
N GLU A 3 57.24 -34.14 -8.67
CA GLU A 3 57.05 -33.54 -7.33
C GLU A 3 56.49 -32.12 -7.62
N SER A 4 55.38 -31.68 -7.03
CA SER A 4 55.30 -30.71 -5.93
C SER A 4 56.42 -29.66 -5.81
N THR A 5 56.07 -28.37 -5.73
CA THR A 5 56.50 -27.52 -4.59
C THR A 5 55.63 -26.27 -4.41
N LYS A 6 55.23 -26.05 -3.15
CA LYS A 6 54.65 -24.85 -2.56
C LYS A 6 55.76 -23.81 -2.33
N TYR A 7 55.42 -22.52 -2.22
CA TYR A 7 56.15 -21.64 -1.31
C TYR A 7 55.22 -20.65 -0.61
N VAL A 8 55.27 -20.71 0.72
CA VAL A 8 54.65 -19.87 1.74
C VAL A 8 55.80 -19.24 2.55
N GLU A 9 55.60 -17.98 2.96
CA GLU A 9 56.28 -17.22 4.04
C GLU A 9 57.78 -16.88 3.94
N ALA A 10 58.14 -15.60 4.18
CA ALA A 10 58.40 -15.11 5.55
C ALA A 10 58.86 -13.64 5.60
N LYS A 11 58.58 -13.04 6.75
CA LYS A 11 58.77 -11.66 7.22
C LYS A 11 60.23 -11.18 7.21
N GLN A 12 60.42 -9.86 7.06
CA GLN A 12 61.42 -9.14 7.85
C GLN A 12 60.88 -7.85 8.47
N VAL A 13 61.33 -7.67 9.72
CA VAL A 13 60.89 -6.79 10.78
C VAL A 13 61.64 -5.46 10.71
N LYS A 14 60.95 -4.31 10.84
CA LYS A 14 61.59 -3.05 11.25
C LYS A 14 60.88 -2.41 12.45
N LYS A 15 61.72 -2.21 13.47
CA LYS A 15 61.63 -1.70 14.85
C LYS A 15 60.43 -0.80 15.24
N ARG A 16 59.85 -1.18 16.38
CA ARG A 16 58.95 -0.43 17.27
C ARG A 16 59.55 0.92 17.71
N LYS A 17 58.76 1.99 17.65
CA LYS A 17 58.82 3.11 18.59
C LYS A 17 57.49 3.16 19.35
N HIS A 18 57.55 3.03 20.67
CA HIS A 18 56.40 3.21 21.56
C HIS A 18 56.02 4.70 21.66
N ARG A 19 54.73 5.00 21.49
CA ARG A 19 54.04 6.19 22.02
C ARG A 19 52.58 5.79 22.35
N PRO A 20 51.97 6.44 23.35
CA PRO A 20 51.00 5.80 24.26
C PRO A 20 49.62 5.60 23.64
N LEU A 21 48.88 4.63 24.20
CA LEU A 21 47.45 4.40 23.95
C LEU A 21 46.66 5.69 24.17
N ILE A 22 46.10 6.24 23.09
CA ILE A 22 44.98 7.18 23.14
C ILE A 22 43.79 6.44 22.50
N VAL A 23 42.73 6.30 23.29
CA VAL A 23 41.45 5.69 22.91
C VAL A 23 40.91 6.43 21.69
N ALA A 24 40.87 5.77 20.53
CA ALA A 24 40.25 6.29 19.33
C ALA A 24 38.72 6.15 19.47
N GLN A 25 38.05 7.29 19.61
CA GLN A 25 36.59 7.42 19.49
C GLN A 25 36.15 6.93 18.11
N SER A 26 35.10 6.10 18.05
CA SER A 26 34.54 5.62 16.78
C SER A 26 33.89 6.75 15.99
N PRO A 27 34.04 6.82 14.65
CA PRO A 27 33.38 7.83 13.85
C PRO A 27 31.88 7.53 13.78
N ALA A 28 31.05 8.55 14.05
CA ALA A 28 29.59 8.48 13.93
C ALA A 28 29.20 8.06 12.50
N GLU A 29 28.54 6.90 12.37
CA GLU A 29 27.92 6.46 11.13
C GLU A 29 26.87 7.49 10.68
N LYS A 30 27.07 8.09 9.51
CA LYS A 30 26.04 8.91 8.86
C LYS A 30 24.91 7.99 8.40
N ILE A 31 23.86 7.91 9.21
CA ILE A 31 22.62 7.21 8.82
C ILE A 31 21.96 8.01 7.69
N HIS A 32 22.01 7.46 6.48
CA HIS A 32 21.26 7.97 5.34
C HIS A 32 19.81 7.50 5.45
N ILE A 33 18.92 8.38 5.92
CA ILE A 33 17.48 8.12 5.94
C ILE A 33 16.93 8.41 4.55
N MET A 34 16.57 7.36 3.79
CA MET A 34 15.79 7.53 2.57
C MET A 34 14.36 7.91 2.93
N ILE A 35 13.95 9.11 2.52
CA ILE A 35 12.60 9.60 2.70
C ILE A 35 11.75 9.07 1.53
N PRO A 36 10.66 8.33 1.79
CA PRO A 36 9.74 7.92 0.73
C PRO A 36 9.21 9.15 -0.02
N ALA A 37 9.06 9.06 -1.35
CA ALA A 37 8.59 10.15 -2.22
C ALA A 37 7.27 10.82 -1.72
N MET A 38 6.49 10.07 -0.95
CA MET A 38 5.28 10.46 -0.22
C MET A 38 5.43 11.66 0.72
N CYS A 39 6.58 11.79 1.39
CA CYS A 39 6.80 12.88 2.35
C CYS A 39 7.32 14.15 1.66
N SER A 40 7.60 14.10 0.35
CA SER A 40 8.19 15.22 -0.38
C SER A 40 7.29 16.46 -0.37
N THR A 41 5.97 16.31 -0.49
CA THR A 41 5.03 17.44 -0.50
C THR A 41 4.93 18.12 0.86
N ALA A 42 4.92 17.34 1.95
CA ALA A 42 4.94 17.85 3.31
C ALA A 42 6.27 18.56 3.61
N ILE A 43 7.40 18.01 3.15
CA ILE A 43 8.72 18.62 3.27
C ILE A 43 8.82 19.92 2.44
N TYR A 44 8.21 19.96 1.26
CA TYR A 44 8.13 21.17 0.44
C TYR A 44 7.29 22.26 1.12
N ARG A 45 6.16 21.91 1.75
CA ARG A 45 5.38 22.86 2.57
C ARG A 45 6.18 23.39 3.75
N LEU A 46 6.86 22.51 4.50
CA LEU A 46 7.72 22.92 5.61
C LEU A 46 8.85 23.85 5.16
N ARG A 47 9.40 23.64 3.96
CA ARG A 47 10.43 24.51 3.38
C ARG A 47 9.88 25.86 2.94
N GLY A 48 8.69 25.88 2.31
CA GLY A 48 8.07 27.09 1.77
C GLY A 48 7.48 28.00 2.84
N GLU A 49 6.85 27.43 3.87
CA GLU A 49 6.13 28.20 4.90
C GLU A 49 7.00 28.50 6.13
N LEU A 50 7.92 27.61 6.50
CA LEU A 50 8.75 27.76 7.72
C LEU A 50 10.23 28.09 7.43
N GLY A 51 10.64 28.15 6.16
CA GLY A 51 12.00 28.51 5.76
C GLY A 51 13.10 27.51 6.16
N LEU A 52 12.73 26.29 6.57
CA LEU A 52 13.66 25.27 7.05
C LEU A 52 14.30 24.50 5.87
N SER A 53 15.62 24.34 5.89
CA SER A 53 16.36 23.59 4.87
C SER A 53 16.35 22.08 5.13
N SER A 54 16.46 21.29 4.06
CA SER A 54 16.34 19.82 4.05
C SER A 54 17.50 19.05 4.69
N CYS A 55 18.42 19.73 5.40
CA CYS A 55 19.62 19.14 5.99
C CYS A 55 19.39 18.53 7.39
N GLY A 56 18.25 17.86 7.59
CA GLY A 56 17.94 17.13 8.83
C GLY A 56 17.36 17.98 9.96
N ALA A 57 17.48 19.31 9.91
CA ALA A 57 16.92 20.24 10.91
C ALA A 57 15.38 20.16 10.99
N ALA A 58 14.70 20.05 9.86
CA ALA A 58 13.24 19.89 9.81
C ALA A 58 12.75 18.56 10.42
N ILE A 59 13.52 17.48 10.22
CA ILE A 59 13.22 16.15 10.77
C ILE A 59 13.44 16.16 12.28
N GLN A 60 14.55 16.75 12.76
CA GLN A 60 14.82 16.91 14.19
C GLN A 60 13.75 17.75 14.88
N TRP A 61 13.31 18.85 14.26
CA TRP A 61 12.22 19.67 14.78
C TRP A 61 10.91 18.88 14.92
N LEU A 62 10.54 18.11 13.89
CA LEU A 62 9.33 17.26 13.93
C LEU A 62 9.41 16.17 14.99
N ILE A 63 10.55 15.49 15.11
CA ILE A 63 10.76 14.45 16.14
C ILE A 63 10.68 15.08 17.54
N HIS A 64 11.28 16.25 17.73
CA HIS A 64 11.24 16.97 19.01
C HIS A 64 9.81 17.35 19.43
N HIS A 65 8.96 17.75 18.49
CA HIS A 65 7.58 18.17 18.78
C HIS A 65 6.60 16.99 18.89
N ALA A 66 6.73 15.97 18.05
CA ALA A 66 5.79 14.86 18.01
C ALA A 66 6.14 13.72 18.97
N ARG A 67 7.45 13.45 19.19
CA ARG A 67 7.96 12.37 20.03
C ARG A 67 9.26 12.77 20.74
N PRO A 68 9.20 13.68 21.72
CA PRO A 68 10.39 14.22 22.39
C PRO A 68 11.25 13.14 23.08
N HIS A 69 10.68 12.00 23.47
CA HIS A 69 11.38 10.87 24.08
C HIS A 69 12.39 10.16 23.14
N LEU A 70 12.35 10.43 21.84
CA LEU A 70 13.29 9.85 20.85
C LEU A 70 14.50 10.77 20.57
N VAL A 71 14.54 11.97 21.15
CA VAL A 71 15.65 12.92 20.99
C VAL A 71 16.66 12.69 22.13
N PRO A 72 17.92 12.31 21.85
CA PRO A 72 18.94 12.16 22.88
C PRO A 72 19.18 13.49 23.62
N ALA A 73 19.40 13.44 24.94
CA ALA A 73 19.76 14.63 25.70
C ALA A 73 21.11 15.20 25.21
N PRO A 74 21.25 16.54 25.14
CA PRO A 74 22.50 17.15 24.71
C PRO A 74 23.63 16.84 25.71
N GLU A 75 24.78 16.38 25.21
CA GLU A 75 25.96 16.16 26.03
C GLU A 75 26.53 17.49 26.59
N PRO A 76 27.10 17.48 27.81
CA PRO A 76 27.61 18.69 28.44
C PRO A 76 28.83 19.26 27.68
N PRO A 77 29.01 20.59 27.62
CA PRO A 77 29.94 21.21 26.71
C PRO A 77 31.41 21.03 27.13
N THR A 78 32.20 20.32 26.32
CA THR A 78 33.66 20.34 26.39
C THR A 78 34.22 21.60 25.74
N LYS A 79 35.00 22.37 26.50
CA LYS A 79 35.67 23.60 26.07
C LYS A 79 36.71 23.31 24.97
N THR A 80 36.61 23.94 23.79
CA THR A 80 37.80 24.42 23.02
C THR A 80 37.45 25.45 21.93
N LYS A 81 38.48 26.20 21.52
CA LYS A 81 38.49 27.60 21.06
C LYS A 81 38.11 27.87 19.58
N SER A 82 37.40 28.99 19.39
CA SER A 82 37.44 30.01 18.32
C SER A 82 37.69 29.60 16.84
N SER A 83 36.81 30.03 15.93
CA SER A 83 36.98 31.34 15.25
C SER A 83 35.90 31.61 14.17
N LYS A 84 35.69 32.91 13.96
CA LYS A 84 35.04 33.61 12.83
C LYS A 84 33.53 33.88 12.92
N THR A 85 33.31 35.16 13.22
CA THR A 85 32.10 35.98 13.31
C THR A 85 31.33 36.11 11.99
N CYS A 86 30.00 36.12 12.10
CA CYS A 86 29.08 36.76 11.16
C CYS A 86 28.12 37.67 11.96
N PRO A 87 27.59 38.75 11.37
CA PRO A 87 27.17 39.95 12.09
C PRO A 87 25.86 39.77 12.86
N SER A 88 25.80 40.40 14.03
CA SER A 88 24.66 40.45 14.94
C SER A 88 23.42 41.02 14.25
N ARG A 89 22.44 40.16 13.98
CA ARG A 89 21.04 40.58 13.80
C ARG A 89 20.40 40.55 15.19
N LYS A 90 19.91 41.71 15.66
CA LYS A 90 19.15 41.82 16.91
C LYS A 90 17.99 40.83 16.86
N THR A 91 18.03 39.82 17.71
CA THR A 91 16.86 39.02 18.05
C THR A 91 16.12 39.82 19.11
N ASP A 92 14.98 40.40 18.74
CA ASP A 92 14.00 40.80 19.73
C ASP A 92 13.62 39.55 20.52
N SER A 93 13.87 39.59 21.83
CA SER A 93 13.45 38.55 22.77
C SER A 93 11.93 38.49 22.76
N VAL A 94 11.37 37.53 22.04
CA VAL A 94 9.95 37.22 22.16
C VAL A 94 9.77 36.49 23.49
N ASP A 95 9.10 37.15 24.42
CA ASP A 95 8.70 36.61 25.72
C ASP A 95 7.82 35.37 25.51
N HIS A 96 8.36 34.19 25.82
CA HIS A 96 7.65 32.91 25.68
C HIS A 96 6.42 32.79 26.62
N ASP A 97 6.28 33.71 27.59
CA ASP A 97 5.14 33.77 28.52
C ASP A 97 3.90 34.48 27.95
N SER A 98 3.97 35.00 26.72
CA SER A 98 2.86 35.74 26.08
C SER A 98 2.03 34.93 25.07
N ILE A 99 2.31 33.62 24.90
CA ILE A 99 1.45 32.74 24.09
C ILE A 99 0.23 32.36 24.93
N PRO A 100 -1.01 32.73 24.54
CA PRO A 100 -2.19 32.32 25.28
C PRO A 100 -2.25 30.79 25.30
N LYS A 101 -2.25 30.21 26.50
CA LYS A 101 -2.44 28.77 26.69
C LYS A 101 -3.70 28.36 25.94
N PRO A 102 -3.67 27.30 25.10
CA PRO A 102 -4.89 26.79 24.51
C PRO A 102 -5.84 26.47 25.65
N THR A 103 -7.00 27.14 25.65
CA THR A 103 -8.05 26.87 26.61
C THR A 103 -8.49 25.44 26.33
N CYS A 104 -8.00 24.50 27.14
CA CYS A 104 -8.62 23.20 27.22
C CYS A 104 -10.08 23.49 27.54
N MET A 105 -11.00 23.12 26.65
CA MET A 105 -12.43 23.17 26.98
C MET A 105 -12.54 22.51 28.36
N ALA A 106 -13.03 23.26 29.33
CA ALA A 106 -13.32 22.69 30.63
C ALA A 106 -14.14 21.43 30.35
N ARG A 107 -13.71 20.29 30.89
CA ARG A 107 -14.62 19.16 30.99
C ARG A 107 -15.79 19.69 31.80
N GLU A 108 -16.90 19.97 31.13
CA GLU A 108 -18.16 20.02 31.84
C GLU A 108 -18.27 18.67 32.54
N ASP A 109 -18.45 18.71 33.86
CA ASP A 109 -18.82 17.54 34.64
C ASP A 109 -20.22 17.13 34.18
N VAL A 110 -20.26 16.41 33.06
CA VAL A 110 -21.48 15.80 32.55
C VAL A 110 -21.65 14.48 33.30
N ASP A 111 -21.98 14.58 34.59
CA ASP A 111 -22.60 13.51 35.38
C ASP A 111 -24.07 13.30 34.97
N ALA A 112 -24.46 13.73 33.77
CA ALA A 112 -25.70 13.26 33.16
C ALA A 112 -25.45 11.82 32.70
N PRO A 113 -26.27 10.84 33.11
CA PRO A 113 -26.18 9.51 32.54
C PRO A 113 -26.37 9.65 31.03
N VAL A 114 -25.29 9.44 30.28
CA VAL A 114 -25.38 9.21 28.84
C VAL A 114 -26.35 8.04 28.73
N SER A 115 -27.55 8.29 28.21
CA SER A 115 -28.55 7.24 28.04
C SER A 115 -27.85 6.10 27.33
N ASP A 116 -27.77 4.94 28.00
CA ASP A 116 -27.18 3.74 27.43
C ASP A 116 -27.73 3.59 26.02
N PHE A 117 -26.89 3.83 25.02
CA PHE A 117 -27.25 3.47 23.65
C PHE A 117 -27.62 2.00 23.75
N PRO A 118 -28.82 1.58 23.34
CA PRO A 118 -29.20 0.19 23.44
C PRO A 118 -28.16 -0.60 22.66
N VAL A 119 -27.26 -1.26 23.39
CA VAL A 119 -26.33 -2.23 22.83
C VAL A 119 -27.20 -3.43 22.55
N THR A 120 -27.93 -3.37 21.43
CA THR A 120 -28.55 -4.54 20.84
C THR A 120 -27.42 -5.52 20.60
N SER A 121 -27.32 -6.54 21.45
CA SER A 121 -26.36 -7.61 21.26
C SER A 121 -26.64 -8.19 19.87
N PRO A 122 -25.70 -8.09 18.91
CA PRO A 122 -25.97 -8.56 17.57
C PRO A 122 -26.29 -10.05 17.65
N ALA A 123 -27.35 -10.48 16.96
CA ALA A 123 -27.68 -11.89 16.86
C ALA A 123 -26.42 -12.67 16.49
N ALA A 124 -26.11 -13.73 17.24
CA ALA A 124 -24.89 -14.50 17.06
C ALA A 124 -24.82 -15.05 15.63
N ARG A 125 -24.03 -14.40 14.78
CA ARG A 125 -23.78 -14.87 13.41
C ARG A 125 -22.82 -16.05 13.45
N LEU A 126 -23.08 -17.02 12.57
CA LEU A 126 -22.20 -18.18 12.43
C LEU A 126 -20.80 -17.73 11.98
N PRO A 127 -19.72 -18.42 12.42
CA PRO A 127 -18.38 -18.13 11.94
C PRO A 127 -18.30 -18.24 10.41
N VAL A 128 -17.75 -17.20 9.78
CA VAL A 128 -17.52 -17.16 8.33
C VAL A 128 -16.09 -17.59 8.04
N ARG A 129 -15.90 -18.45 7.04
CA ARG A 129 -14.58 -18.81 6.52
C ARG A 129 -14.33 -18.09 5.20
N ALA A 130 -13.25 -17.32 5.13
CA ALA A 130 -12.83 -16.62 3.92
C ALA A 130 -11.45 -17.08 3.46
N THR A 131 -11.16 -16.97 2.16
CA THR A 131 -9.85 -17.26 1.57
C THR A 131 -9.41 -16.09 0.71
N VAL A 132 -8.16 -15.67 0.89
CA VAL A 132 -7.49 -14.75 -0.03
C VAL A 132 -6.60 -15.55 -0.97
N VAL A 133 -6.65 -15.23 -2.25
CA VAL A 133 -5.87 -15.90 -3.27
C VAL A 133 -4.56 -15.16 -3.49
N GLN A 134 -3.44 -15.87 -3.40
CA GLN A 134 -2.14 -15.39 -3.83
C GLN A 134 -1.70 -16.19 -5.06
N ALA A 135 -1.98 -15.65 -6.25
CA ALA A 135 -1.63 -16.28 -7.51
C ALA A 135 -1.35 -15.21 -8.58
N SER A 136 -0.55 -15.57 -9.58
CA SER A 136 -0.34 -14.78 -10.79
C SER A 136 -1.46 -14.99 -11.80
N THR A 137 -1.67 -14.00 -12.66
CA THR A 137 -2.44 -14.14 -13.91
C THR A 137 -1.67 -14.95 -14.96
N VAL A 138 -2.36 -15.43 -16.00
CA VAL A 138 -1.70 -15.84 -17.25
C VAL A 138 -1.77 -14.63 -18.18
N PHE A 139 -0.68 -13.85 -18.21
CA PHE A 139 -0.67 -12.54 -18.83
C PHE A 139 -0.99 -12.61 -20.34
N PHE A 140 -1.89 -11.74 -20.80
CA PHE A 140 -2.47 -11.73 -22.16
C PHE A 140 -3.37 -12.92 -22.57
N ASP A 141 -3.71 -13.82 -21.64
CA ASP A 141 -4.62 -14.94 -21.91
C ASP A 141 -5.73 -14.98 -20.86
N THR A 142 -6.77 -14.20 -21.12
CA THR A 142 -7.96 -14.10 -20.26
C THR A 142 -8.73 -15.42 -20.14
N PRO A 143 -9.00 -16.18 -21.23
CA PRO A 143 -9.63 -17.50 -21.12
C PRO A 143 -8.90 -18.47 -20.19
N THR A 144 -7.58 -18.60 -20.32
CA THR A 144 -6.77 -19.48 -19.46
C THR A 144 -6.68 -18.95 -18.03
N THR A 145 -6.63 -17.63 -17.86
CA THR A 145 -6.70 -17.00 -16.51
C THR A 145 -8.01 -17.32 -15.81
N LEU A 146 -9.14 -17.33 -16.51
CA LEU A 146 -10.44 -17.70 -15.95
C LEU A 146 -10.52 -19.19 -15.59
N GLU A 147 -9.90 -20.08 -16.38
CA GLU A 147 -9.77 -21.50 -16.00
C GLU A 147 -8.94 -21.68 -14.72
N LYS A 148 -7.86 -20.89 -14.59
CA LYS A 148 -7.04 -20.87 -13.37
C LYS A 148 -7.84 -20.34 -12.18
N ALA A 149 -8.63 -19.29 -12.37
CA ALA A 149 -9.52 -18.75 -11.34
C ALA A 149 -10.52 -19.81 -10.86
N GLU A 150 -11.17 -20.54 -11.78
CA GLU A 150 -12.11 -21.61 -11.44
C GLU A 150 -11.44 -22.70 -10.59
N LYS A 151 -10.24 -23.16 -10.96
CA LYS A 151 -9.50 -24.16 -10.18
C LYS A 151 -9.18 -23.68 -8.76
N LEU A 152 -8.81 -22.42 -8.60
CA LEU A 152 -8.52 -21.82 -7.30
C LEU A 152 -9.78 -21.64 -6.45
N ILE A 153 -10.88 -21.20 -7.07
CA ILE A 153 -12.19 -21.09 -6.42
C ILE A 153 -12.68 -22.47 -5.95
N ALA A 154 -12.59 -23.48 -6.81
CA ALA A 154 -12.95 -24.86 -6.46
C ALA A 154 -12.13 -25.38 -5.28
N GLY A 155 -10.82 -25.09 -5.26
CA GLY A 155 -9.94 -25.42 -4.14
C GLY A 155 -10.38 -24.74 -2.85
N ALA A 156 -10.65 -23.43 -2.87
CA ALA A 156 -11.12 -22.69 -1.70
C ALA A 156 -12.49 -23.22 -1.20
N ALA A 157 -13.41 -23.53 -2.11
CA ALA A 157 -14.70 -24.11 -1.78
C ALA A 157 -14.55 -25.50 -1.12
N ALA A 158 -13.59 -26.32 -1.58
CA ALA A 158 -13.28 -27.61 -0.95
C ALA A 158 -12.78 -27.46 0.51
N TYR A 159 -12.15 -26.33 0.85
CA TYR A 159 -11.81 -25.97 2.24
C TYR A 159 -12.99 -25.38 3.03
N GLY A 160 -14.19 -25.31 2.45
CA GLY A 160 -15.38 -24.77 3.10
C GLY A 160 -15.40 -23.24 3.18
N SER A 161 -14.66 -22.55 2.31
CA SER A 161 -14.67 -21.09 2.24
C SER A 161 -15.99 -20.60 1.67
N GLN A 162 -16.56 -19.58 2.30
CA GLN A 162 -17.79 -18.90 1.89
C GLN A 162 -17.52 -17.61 1.14
N LEU A 163 -16.30 -17.06 1.25
CA LEU A 163 -15.83 -15.88 0.53
C LEU A 163 -14.43 -16.13 -0.04
N VAL A 164 -14.23 -15.75 -1.30
CA VAL A 164 -12.93 -15.80 -1.98
C VAL A 164 -12.57 -14.43 -2.53
N VAL A 165 -11.40 -13.91 -2.18
CA VAL A 165 -10.91 -12.59 -2.62
C VAL A 165 -9.67 -12.78 -3.49
N PHE A 166 -9.73 -12.26 -4.72
CA PHE A 166 -8.61 -12.28 -5.68
C PHE A 166 -7.81 -10.98 -5.67
N PRO A 167 -6.54 -11.03 -6.13
CA PRO A 167 -5.70 -9.83 -6.28
C PRO A 167 -6.25 -8.80 -7.26
N GLU A 168 -5.69 -7.59 -7.20
CA GLU A 168 -5.94 -6.50 -8.14
C GLU A 168 -5.56 -6.91 -9.57
N ALA A 169 -6.42 -6.57 -10.54
CA ALA A 169 -6.22 -6.85 -11.96
C ALA A 169 -5.78 -8.31 -12.24
N PHE A 170 -6.41 -9.28 -11.56
CA PHE A 170 -6.11 -10.69 -11.77
C PHE A 170 -6.53 -11.15 -13.17
N VAL A 171 -7.74 -10.79 -13.61
CA VAL A 171 -8.20 -10.95 -14.99
C VAL A 171 -7.77 -9.73 -15.81
N GLY A 172 -7.25 -9.95 -17.02
CA GLY A 172 -6.60 -8.91 -17.84
C GLY A 172 -5.14 -8.64 -17.45
N GLY A 173 -4.81 -8.76 -16.16
CA GLY A 173 -3.44 -8.76 -15.65
C GLY A 173 -2.94 -7.37 -15.25
N TYR A 174 -2.24 -7.26 -14.12
CA TYR A 174 -1.59 -6.01 -13.73
C TYR A 174 -0.39 -5.71 -14.65
N PRO A 175 -0.23 -4.49 -15.19
CA PRO A 175 0.77 -4.16 -16.21
C PRO A 175 2.18 -3.98 -15.59
N ARG A 176 2.73 -5.06 -15.05
CA ARG A 176 3.98 -5.05 -14.27
C ARG A 176 5.23 -5.11 -15.13
N CYS A 177 5.14 -5.80 -16.28
CA CYS A 177 6.25 -6.04 -17.20
C CYS A 177 6.14 -5.25 -18.52
N VAL A 178 5.04 -4.53 -18.70
CA VAL A 178 4.84 -3.62 -19.84
C VAL A 178 4.88 -2.20 -19.28
N ARG A 179 5.80 -1.39 -19.79
CA ARG A 179 5.82 0.05 -19.48
C ARG A 179 5.13 0.77 -20.62
N PHE A 180 3.96 1.29 -20.34
CA PHE A 180 3.28 2.20 -21.24
C PHE A 180 3.86 3.60 -21.01
N ASP A 181 4.55 4.14 -22.02
CA ASP A 181 5.04 5.51 -21.98
C ASP A 181 3.93 6.43 -22.49
N ALA A 182 3.22 7.09 -21.57
CA ALA A 182 2.11 7.99 -21.90
C ALA A 182 2.45 9.07 -22.95
N THR A 183 3.73 9.39 -23.15
CA THR A 183 4.17 10.37 -24.16
C THR A 183 4.28 9.81 -25.58
N ASN A 184 4.38 8.48 -25.72
CA ASN A 184 4.65 7.79 -27.00
C ASN A 184 3.65 6.66 -27.31
N LEU A 185 2.58 6.51 -26.52
CA LEU A 185 1.51 5.55 -26.82
C LEU A 185 0.77 5.98 -28.08
N THR A 186 0.80 5.11 -29.07
CA THR A 186 0.02 5.23 -30.30
C THR A 186 -0.91 4.04 -30.42
N GLU A 187 -1.96 4.17 -31.24
CA GLU A 187 -2.87 3.06 -31.52
C GLU A 187 -2.15 1.87 -32.18
N GLU A 188 -0.97 2.07 -32.77
CA GLU A 188 -0.14 1.05 -33.43
C GLU A 188 0.72 0.24 -32.44
N ASP A 189 0.73 0.57 -31.15
CA ASP A 189 1.50 -0.16 -30.14
C ASP A 189 0.88 -1.56 -29.90
N ASP A 190 1.55 -2.61 -30.39
CA ASP A 190 1.14 -4.01 -30.23
C ASP A 190 0.93 -4.41 -28.76
N SER A 191 1.73 -3.87 -27.83
CA SER A 191 1.58 -4.18 -26.40
C SER A 191 0.28 -3.60 -25.86
N LEU A 192 -0.06 -2.37 -26.24
CA LEU A 192 -1.32 -1.72 -25.85
C LEU A 192 -2.51 -2.44 -26.48
N GLN A 193 -2.46 -2.77 -27.77
CA GLN A 193 -3.52 -3.50 -28.45
C GLN A 193 -3.79 -4.85 -27.79
N ARG A 194 -2.73 -5.62 -27.49
CA ARG A 194 -2.86 -6.93 -26.83
C ARG A 194 -3.35 -6.80 -25.39
N TYR A 195 -2.91 -5.77 -24.66
CA TYR A 195 -3.40 -5.49 -23.32
C TYR A 195 -4.89 -5.14 -23.33
N TYR A 196 -5.30 -4.25 -24.24
CA TYR A 196 -6.69 -3.88 -24.45
C TYR A 196 -7.56 -5.08 -24.88
N ALA A 197 -7.05 -5.94 -25.77
CA ALA A 197 -7.73 -7.16 -26.18
C ALA A 197 -7.90 -8.18 -25.04
N SER A 198 -7.04 -8.11 -24.02
CA SER A 198 -7.11 -8.97 -22.83
C SER A 198 -8.04 -8.43 -21.74
N ALA A 199 -8.45 -7.16 -21.82
CA ALA A 199 -9.45 -6.60 -20.93
C ALA A 199 -10.85 -7.14 -21.24
N ILE A 200 -11.73 -7.11 -20.23
CA ILE A 200 -13.09 -7.65 -20.31
C ILE A 200 -14.12 -6.53 -20.32
N ASP A 201 -15.28 -6.79 -20.92
CA ASP A 201 -16.42 -5.89 -20.85
C ASP A 201 -17.26 -6.21 -19.61
N VAL A 202 -17.80 -5.18 -18.94
CA VAL A 202 -18.66 -5.33 -17.76
C VAL A 202 -19.96 -4.54 -17.96
N PRO A 203 -21.14 -5.21 -18.04
CA PRO A 203 -21.35 -6.65 -18.08
C PRO A 203 -20.83 -7.29 -19.39
N GLY A 204 -20.42 -8.56 -19.32
CA GLY A 204 -19.87 -9.29 -20.46
C GLY A 204 -19.82 -10.81 -20.25
N PRO A 205 -19.36 -11.58 -21.26
CA PRO A 205 -19.33 -13.04 -21.19
C PRO A 205 -18.41 -13.56 -20.07
N GLU A 206 -17.32 -12.87 -19.76
CA GLU A 206 -16.40 -13.23 -18.68
C GLU A 206 -17.03 -13.03 -17.30
N VAL A 207 -17.79 -11.95 -17.12
CA VAL A 207 -18.58 -11.70 -15.89
C VAL A 207 -19.63 -12.78 -15.72
N GLY A 208 -20.34 -13.14 -16.81
CA GLY A 208 -21.30 -14.24 -16.80
C GLY A 208 -20.66 -15.61 -16.54
N ARG A 209 -19.40 -15.82 -16.94
CA ARG A 209 -18.64 -17.03 -16.60
C ARG A 209 -18.25 -17.06 -15.12
N LEU A 210 -17.76 -15.95 -14.57
CA LEU A 210 -17.44 -15.83 -13.14
C LEU A 210 -18.67 -16.08 -12.27
N ALA A 211 -19.80 -15.48 -12.64
CA ALA A 211 -21.12 -15.66 -12.02
C ALA A 211 -21.69 -17.10 -12.13
N LYS A 212 -21.19 -17.92 -13.06
CA LYS A 212 -21.53 -19.36 -13.09
C LYS A 212 -20.63 -20.16 -12.16
N ILE A 213 -19.37 -19.75 -12.02
CA ILE A 213 -18.37 -20.45 -11.22
C ILE A 213 -18.69 -20.32 -9.73
N ASP A 214 -18.85 -19.10 -9.23
CA ASP A 214 -19.19 -18.81 -7.83
C ASP A 214 -20.54 -19.44 -7.41
N GLY A 215 -21.59 -19.37 -8.24
CA GLY A 215 -22.89 -19.99 -8.00
C GLY A 215 -22.86 -21.52 -8.02
N LYS A 216 -21.95 -22.12 -8.81
CA LYS A 216 -21.66 -23.56 -8.81
C LYS A 216 -20.99 -23.99 -7.51
N TYR A 217 -20.04 -23.20 -7.00
CA TYR A 217 -19.28 -23.51 -5.78
C TYR A 217 -19.90 -22.93 -4.50
N LYS A 218 -20.99 -22.17 -4.61
CA LYS A 218 -21.71 -21.53 -3.49
C LYS A 218 -20.83 -20.63 -2.64
N VAL A 219 -19.97 -19.84 -3.28
CA VAL A 219 -19.08 -18.88 -2.62
C VAL A 219 -19.39 -17.46 -3.05
N HIS A 220 -19.24 -16.49 -2.15
CA HIS A 220 -19.15 -15.08 -2.52
C HIS A 220 -17.78 -14.81 -3.14
N LEU A 221 -17.72 -13.99 -4.18
CA LEU A 221 -16.49 -13.74 -4.94
C LEU A 221 -16.20 -12.25 -5.04
N VAL A 222 -14.96 -11.87 -4.75
CA VAL A 222 -14.41 -10.55 -5.07
C VAL A 222 -13.27 -10.72 -6.06
N MET A 223 -13.42 -10.16 -7.26
CA MET A 223 -12.49 -10.35 -8.37
C MET A 223 -11.93 -9.02 -8.87
N GLY A 224 -10.61 -8.88 -8.88
CA GLY A 224 -9.93 -7.78 -9.58
C GLY A 224 -9.82 -8.06 -11.08
N VAL A 225 -10.28 -7.13 -11.91
CA VAL A 225 -10.28 -7.24 -13.37
C VAL A 225 -9.76 -5.96 -14.01
N VAL A 226 -9.25 -6.07 -15.23
CA VAL A 226 -9.10 -4.93 -16.15
C VAL A 226 -10.36 -4.85 -16.99
N GLU A 227 -11.18 -3.84 -16.72
CA GLU A 227 -12.41 -3.54 -17.44
C GLU A 227 -12.13 -2.63 -18.62
N ARG A 228 -12.84 -2.86 -19.73
CA ARG A 228 -12.84 -2.01 -20.91
C ARG A 228 -14.21 -1.37 -21.07
N ALA A 229 -14.22 -0.05 -21.32
CA ALA A 229 -15.42 0.68 -21.71
C ALA A 229 -15.08 1.67 -22.83
N GLY A 230 -15.51 1.36 -24.05
CA GLY A 230 -14.97 2.04 -25.24
C GLY A 230 -13.45 1.87 -25.27
N PHE A 231 -12.72 2.95 -25.59
CA PHE A 231 -11.25 2.95 -25.63
C PHE A 231 -10.58 3.10 -24.26
N TYR A 232 -11.35 3.13 -23.18
CA TYR A 232 -10.83 3.31 -21.83
C TYR A 232 -10.67 1.98 -21.10
N LEU A 233 -9.59 1.85 -20.34
CA LEU A 233 -9.34 0.74 -19.45
C LEU A 233 -9.43 1.19 -17.99
N TYR A 234 -10.02 0.35 -17.14
CA TYR A 234 -10.19 0.60 -15.71
C TYR A 234 -9.66 -0.57 -14.90
N SER A 235 -9.11 -0.28 -13.72
CA SER A 235 -8.86 -1.30 -12.69
C SER A 235 -10.12 -1.43 -11.85
N THR A 236 -10.84 -2.53 -12.02
CA THR A 236 -12.18 -2.71 -11.47
C THR A 236 -12.21 -3.91 -10.53
N MET A 237 -12.89 -3.75 -9.39
CA MET A 237 -13.18 -4.82 -8.46
C MET A 237 -14.65 -5.21 -8.59
N LEU A 238 -14.92 -6.45 -8.96
CA LEU A 238 -16.25 -7.02 -9.13
C LEU A 238 -16.67 -7.81 -7.89
N PHE A 239 -17.95 -7.74 -7.55
CA PHE A 239 -18.56 -8.45 -6.43
C PHE A 239 -19.65 -9.39 -6.92
N PHE A 240 -19.65 -10.61 -6.41
CA PHE A 240 -20.65 -11.61 -6.74
C PHE A 240 -21.16 -12.34 -5.50
N ASP A 241 -22.43 -12.76 -5.55
CA ASP A 241 -23.04 -13.55 -4.49
C ASP A 241 -22.87 -15.06 -4.66
N SER A 242 -23.15 -15.82 -3.60
CA SER A 242 -23.12 -17.28 -3.62
C SER A 242 -24.19 -17.95 -4.50
N GLN A 243 -25.10 -17.18 -5.10
CA GLN A 243 -26.10 -17.67 -6.06
C GLN A 243 -25.69 -17.44 -7.51
N GLY A 244 -24.53 -16.81 -7.75
CA GLY A 244 -24.04 -16.53 -9.09
C GLY A 244 -24.64 -15.28 -9.69
N GLN A 245 -24.92 -14.27 -8.87
CA GLN A 245 -25.33 -12.93 -9.33
C GLN A 245 -24.18 -11.95 -9.18
N HIS A 246 -23.95 -11.16 -10.24
CA HIS A 246 -23.07 -10.00 -10.16
C HIS A 246 -23.78 -8.88 -9.39
N LEU A 247 -23.27 -8.58 -8.20
CA LEU A 247 -23.85 -7.59 -7.29
C LEU A 247 -23.51 -6.16 -7.71
N GLY A 248 -22.30 -5.97 -8.23
CA GLY A 248 -21.82 -4.67 -8.72
C GLY A 248 -20.30 -4.58 -8.72
N GLN A 249 -19.81 -3.37 -8.94
CA GLN A 249 -18.39 -3.10 -9.15
C GLN A 249 -17.90 -1.82 -8.46
N HIS A 250 -16.59 -1.74 -8.24
CA HIS A 250 -15.88 -0.52 -7.84
C HIS A 250 -14.71 -0.29 -8.80
N CYS A 251 -14.72 0.85 -9.49
CA CYS A 251 -13.60 1.26 -10.34
C CYS A 251 -12.60 2.07 -9.51
N LYS A 252 -11.32 1.68 -9.53
CA LYS A 252 -10.24 2.32 -8.79
C LYS A 252 -10.20 3.82 -9.08
N ILE A 253 -10.14 4.64 -8.04
CA ILE A 253 -10.19 6.10 -8.16
C ILE A 253 -8.76 6.66 -8.27
N THR A 254 -7.86 6.17 -7.43
CA THR A 254 -6.50 6.68 -7.24
C THR A 254 -5.52 5.89 -8.09
N LEU A 255 -5.14 6.43 -9.24
CA LEU A 255 -4.10 5.84 -10.08
C LEU A 255 -2.71 6.26 -9.60
N VAL A 256 -1.76 5.32 -9.61
CA VAL A 256 -0.39 5.57 -9.16
C VAL A 256 0.60 5.43 -10.30
N ALA A 257 1.36 6.50 -10.55
CA ALA A 257 2.51 6.54 -11.44
C ALA A 257 2.25 5.88 -12.81
N SER A 258 2.80 4.69 -13.06
CA SER A 258 2.67 3.99 -14.35
C SER A 258 1.24 3.57 -14.68
N GLU A 259 0.37 3.45 -13.68
CA GLU A 259 -1.04 3.11 -13.89
C GLU A 259 -1.77 4.19 -14.71
N SER A 260 -1.46 5.47 -14.49
CA SER A 260 -2.13 6.57 -15.21
C SER A 260 -1.77 6.65 -16.69
N ALA A 261 -0.80 5.86 -17.15
CA ALA A 261 -0.48 5.74 -18.57
C ALA A 261 -1.45 4.82 -19.32
N VAL A 262 -2.19 3.95 -18.62
CA VAL A 262 -3.03 2.93 -19.26
C VAL A 262 -4.44 2.86 -18.69
N TRP A 263 -4.62 3.18 -17.41
CA TRP A 263 -5.92 3.17 -16.76
C TRP A 263 -6.49 4.57 -16.63
N TYR A 264 -7.82 4.62 -16.63
CA TYR A 264 -8.61 5.80 -16.31
C TYR A 264 -9.14 5.69 -14.89
N SER A 265 -9.30 6.85 -14.24
CA SER A 265 -9.87 6.92 -12.90
C SER A 265 -11.36 6.58 -12.98
N GLY A 266 -11.83 5.75 -12.06
CA GLY A 266 -13.26 5.50 -11.84
C GLY A 266 -14.06 6.75 -11.41
N GLY A 267 -13.38 7.87 -11.14
CA GLY A 267 -14.02 9.13 -10.78
C GLY A 267 -14.83 9.02 -9.49
N LYS A 268 -15.98 9.69 -9.44
CA LYS A 268 -16.96 9.55 -8.33
C LYS A 268 -17.78 8.28 -8.52
N SER A 269 -17.12 7.12 -8.53
CA SER A 269 -17.83 5.84 -8.40
C SER A 269 -18.53 5.83 -7.05
N THR A 270 -19.84 5.58 -7.01
CA THR A 270 -20.55 5.41 -5.74
C THR A 270 -19.97 4.19 -5.04
N LEU A 271 -19.37 4.37 -3.86
CA LEU A 271 -18.82 3.25 -3.10
C LEU A 271 -19.99 2.44 -2.55
N LEU A 272 -20.20 1.22 -3.05
CA LEU A 272 -21.27 0.37 -2.57
C LEU A 272 -20.74 -0.66 -1.58
N ILE A 273 -21.60 -0.99 -0.61
CA ILE A 273 -21.47 -2.22 0.18
C ILE A 273 -22.60 -3.15 -0.24
N TYR A 274 -22.38 -4.44 -0.09
CA TYR A 274 -23.34 -5.46 -0.47
C TYR A 274 -23.73 -6.25 0.76
N GLU A 275 -25.03 -6.27 1.06
CA GLU A 275 -25.57 -7.12 2.12
C GLU A 275 -25.67 -8.54 1.59
N THR A 276 -25.01 -9.47 2.28
CA THR A 276 -24.93 -10.88 1.87
C THR A 276 -25.29 -11.81 3.03
N SER A 277 -25.40 -13.10 2.74
CA SER A 277 -25.63 -14.14 3.75
C SER A 277 -24.51 -14.24 4.79
N ILE A 278 -23.32 -13.67 4.52
CA ILE A 278 -22.15 -13.73 5.40
C ILE A 278 -21.82 -12.39 6.06
N GLY A 279 -22.65 -11.36 5.86
CA GLY A 279 -22.45 -10.01 6.37
C GLY A 279 -22.33 -8.96 5.27
N LYS A 280 -21.94 -7.76 5.67
CA LYS A 280 -21.79 -6.60 4.76
C LYS A 280 -20.40 -6.57 4.16
N ILE A 281 -20.31 -6.82 2.86
CA ILE A 281 -19.05 -6.88 2.11
C ILE A 281 -18.86 -5.57 1.34
N GLY A 282 -17.68 -4.98 1.45
CA GLY A 282 -17.27 -3.82 0.67
C GLY A 282 -15.76 -3.79 0.56
N GLY A 283 -15.20 -2.80 -0.14
CA GLY A 283 -13.76 -2.76 -0.28
C GLY A 283 -13.22 -1.62 -1.12
N LEU A 284 -11.90 -1.50 -1.13
CA LEU A 284 -11.16 -0.52 -1.93
C LEU A 284 -9.94 -1.17 -2.56
N THR A 285 -9.57 -0.73 -3.76
CA THR A 285 -8.43 -1.29 -4.50
C THR A 285 -7.16 -0.51 -4.20
N CYS A 286 -6.12 -1.19 -3.72
CA CYS A 286 -4.76 -0.67 -3.56
C CYS A 286 -4.73 0.75 -2.93
N TRP A 287 -4.25 1.77 -3.65
CA TRP A 287 -4.08 3.11 -3.10
C TRP A 287 -5.35 3.86 -2.70
N ASP A 288 -6.53 3.39 -3.14
CA ASP A 288 -7.81 3.93 -2.64
C ASP A 288 -7.93 3.76 -1.12
N ASN A 289 -7.32 2.71 -0.56
CA ASN A 289 -7.29 2.48 0.89
C ASN A 289 -6.58 3.58 1.68
N LYS A 290 -5.74 4.40 1.03
CA LYS A 290 -5.06 5.52 1.70
C LYS A 290 -5.93 6.77 1.78
N TRP A 291 -7.03 6.83 1.03
CA TRP A 291 -7.95 7.95 1.05
C TRP A 291 -8.91 7.84 2.23
N PRO A 292 -8.82 8.73 3.23
CA PRO A 292 -9.65 8.64 4.43
C PRO A 292 -11.14 8.79 4.10
N LEU A 293 -11.50 9.68 3.16
CA LEU A 293 -12.89 9.90 2.78
C LEU A 293 -13.57 8.65 2.20
N LEU A 294 -12.85 7.86 1.39
CA LEU A 294 -13.38 6.62 0.84
C LEU A 294 -13.61 5.57 1.93
N ARG A 295 -12.69 5.48 2.89
CA ARG A 295 -12.84 4.59 4.05
C ARG A 295 -14.00 5.00 4.94
N THR A 296 -14.10 6.29 5.27
CA THR A 296 -15.19 6.83 6.08
C THR A 296 -16.55 6.57 5.43
N GLU A 297 -16.68 6.68 4.11
CA GLU A 297 -17.92 6.35 3.42
C GLU A 297 -18.31 4.87 3.55
N LEU A 298 -17.35 3.94 3.48
CA LEU A 298 -17.62 2.51 3.70
C LEU A 298 -17.97 2.21 5.17
N TYR A 299 -17.34 2.89 6.12
CA TYR A 299 -17.67 2.75 7.55
C TYR A 299 -19.07 3.28 7.87
N ASP A 300 -19.45 4.43 7.31
CA ASP A 300 -20.79 5.01 7.46
C ASP A 300 -21.89 4.06 6.95
N LYS A 301 -21.57 3.30 5.90
CA LYS A 301 -22.46 2.25 5.37
C LYS A 301 -22.46 0.96 6.20
N GLY A 302 -21.52 0.80 7.13
CA GLY A 302 -21.42 -0.34 8.05
C GLY A 302 -20.75 -1.56 7.44
N VAL A 303 -19.63 -1.39 6.71
CA VAL A 303 -18.84 -2.51 6.20
C VAL A 303 -18.33 -3.42 7.34
N GLU A 304 -18.50 -4.73 7.19
CA GLU A 304 -18.07 -5.73 8.18
C GLU A 304 -16.89 -6.56 7.67
N ILE A 305 -16.92 -6.88 6.37
CA ILE A 305 -15.85 -7.59 5.66
C ILE A 305 -15.29 -6.64 4.60
N PHE A 306 -14.09 -6.14 4.84
CA PHE A 306 -13.41 -5.17 4.01
C PHE A 306 -12.39 -5.87 3.09
N CYS A 307 -12.70 -5.94 1.80
CA CYS A 307 -11.82 -6.51 0.79
C CYS A 307 -10.84 -5.45 0.25
N ALA A 308 -9.55 -5.77 0.25
CA ALA A 308 -8.51 -4.85 -0.20
C ALA A 308 -7.52 -5.50 -1.19
N PRO A 309 -7.95 -5.82 -2.43
CA PRO A 309 -7.05 -6.27 -3.48
C PRO A 309 -5.93 -5.25 -3.72
N THR A 310 -4.70 -5.72 -3.92
CA THR A 310 -3.53 -4.83 -4.10
C THR A 310 -2.48 -5.42 -5.03
N ALA A 311 -1.69 -4.53 -5.62
CA ALA A 311 -0.45 -4.85 -6.30
C ALA A 311 0.82 -4.47 -5.49
N ASP A 312 0.69 -3.91 -4.27
CA ASP A 312 1.79 -3.46 -3.41
C ASP A 312 2.28 -4.58 -2.46
N PRO A 313 3.50 -5.12 -2.63
CA PRO A 313 4.04 -6.18 -1.78
C PRO A 313 4.72 -5.66 -0.50
N GLY A 314 4.77 -4.36 -0.25
CA GLY A 314 5.58 -3.76 0.82
C GLY A 314 5.08 -4.05 2.23
N GLU A 315 6.00 -4.09 3.21
CA GLU A 315 5.64 -4.22 4.64
C GLU A 315 4.76 -3.06 5.14
N ILE A 316 4.93 -1.87 4.56
CA ILE A 316 4.08 -0.70 4.84
C ILE A 316 2.60 -1.01 4.54
N TRP A 317 2.32 -1.82 3.51
CA TRP A 317 0.96 -2.23 3.17
C TRP A 317 0.30 -2.99 4.31
N LYS A 318 1.00 -3.96 4.90
CA LYS A 318 0.48 -4.75 6.03
C LYS A 318 0.12 -3.85 7.21
N THR A 319 1.01 -2.94 7.59
CA THR A 319 0.76 -1.97 8.66
C THR A 319 -0.46 -1.09 8.36
N SER A 320 -0.60 -0.65 7.11
CA SER A 320 -1.75 0.13 6.67
C SER A 320 -3.06 -0.64 6.80
N MET A 321 -3.09 -1.92 6.41
CA MET A 321 -4.29 -2.76 6.52
C MET A 321 -4.66 -3.05 7.98
N THR A 322 -3.66 -3.26 8.86
CA THR A 322 -3.90 -3.39 10.30
C THR A 322 -4.54 -2.13 10.88
N HIS A 323 -4.06 -0.95 10.47
CA HIS A 323 -4.66 0.31 10.90
C HIS A 323 -6.13 0.43 10.47
N ILE A 324 -6.45 0.10 9.22
CA ILE A 324 -7.83 0.12 8.69
C ILE A 324 -8.73 -0.84 9.47
N ALA A 325 -8.24 -2.04 9.80
CA ALA A 325 -9.01 -3.00 10.60
C ALA A 325 -9.37 -2.44 11.98
N LEU A 326 -8.42 -1.75 12.63
CA LEU A 326 -8.63 -1.13 13.94
C LEU A 326 -9.53 0.11 13.88
N GLU A 327 -9.36 0.94 12.86
CA GLU A 327 -10.13 2.17 12.67
C GLU A 327 -11.59 1.86 12.31
N GLY A 328 -11.83 0.91 11.40
CA GLY A 328 -13.17 0.53 10.95
C GLY A 328 -13.87 -0.51 11.83
N GLY A 329 -13.14 -1.19 12.73
CA GLY A 329 -13.70 -2.30 13.51
C GLY A 329 -14.19 -3.48 12.65
N CYS A 330 -13.61 -3.65 11.45
CA CYS A 330 -14.02 -4.63 10.45
C CYS A 330 -12.91 -5.65 10.15
N PHE A 331 -13.28 -6.78 9.55
CA PHE A 331 -12.31 -7.77 9.08
C PHE A 331 -11.71 -7.34 7.75
N VAL A 332 -10.40 -7.06 7.72
CA VAL A 332 -9.69 -6.69 6.49
C VAL A 332 -9.07 -7.91 5.81
N LEU A 333 -9.48 -8.17 4.57
CA LEU A 333 -9.00 -9.23 3.71
C LEU A 333 -8.28 -8.64 2.49
N TYR A 334 -6.95 -8.56 2.53
CA TYR A 334 -6.17 -8.11 1.38
C TYR A 334 -5.61 -9.30 0.60
N ALA A 335 -5.60 -9.19 -0.72
CA ALA A 335 -5.06 -10.18 -1.64
C ALA A 335 -4.04 -9.51 -2.55
N ASN A 336 -2.82 -10.05 -2.59
CA ASN A 336 -1.78 -9.63 -3.51
C ASN A 336 -1.30 -10.83 -4.34
N GLN A 337 -0.97 -10.58 -5.59
CA GLN A 337 -0.43 -11.59 -6.48
C GLN A 337 1.02 -11.91 -6.13
N PHE A 338 1.38 -13.19 -6.31
CA PHE A 338 2.78 -13.61 -6.37
C PHE A 338 3.08 -14.06 -7.79
N CYS A 339 4.17 -13.55 -8.36
CA CYS A 339 4.58 -13.87 -9.72
C CYS A 339 6.09 -13.95 -9.85
N ARG A 340 6.53 -14.76 -10.80
CA ARG A 340 7.92 -14.83 -11.27
C ARG A 340 8.01 -14.20 -12.65
N ARG A 341 9.23 -13.84 -13.08
CA ARG A 341 9.49 -13.29 -14.42
C ARG A 341 8.91 -14.14 -15.55
N ARG A 342 8.92 -15.47 -15.39
CA ARG A 342 8.35 -16.42 -16.37
C ARG A 342 6.83 -16.31 -16.54
N ASP A 343 6.12 -15.76 -15.56
CA ASP A 343 4.67 -15.67 -15.58
C ASP A 343 4.19 -14.45 -16.42
N TYR A 344 5.12 -13.56 -16.79
CA TYR A 344 4.89 -12.33 -17.56
C TYR A 344 5.76 -12.28 -18.83
N LEU A 345 6.14 -13.44 -19.38
CA LEU A 345 6.98 -13.46 -20.59
C LEU A 345 6.28 -12.74 -21.74
N LEU A 346 6.89 -11.64 -22.18
CA LEU A 346 6.54 -11.00 -23.44
C LEU A 346 6.94 -11.94 -24.59
N PRO A 347 6.19 -11.97 -25.71
CA PRO A 347 6.63 -12.69 -26.89
C PRO A 347 8.03 -12.23 -27.33
N PRO A 348 8.78 -13.07 -28.05
CA PRO A 348 10.19 -12.82 -28.41
C PRO A 348 10.47 -11.48 -29.12
N VAL A 349 9.44 -10.85 -29.72
CA VAL A 349 9.56 -9.62 -30.50
C VAL A 349 9.87 -8.37 -29.65
N MET A 350 9.63 -8.42 -28.33
CA MET A 350 9.83 -7.27 -27.43
C MET A 350 11.08 -7.37 -26.53
N GLN A 351 12.08 -8.18 -26.92
CA GLN A 351 13.33 -8.32 -26.17
C GLN A 351 14.49 -7.46 -26.71
N HIS A 352 14.21 -6.53 -27.64
CA HIS A 352 15.21 -5.65 -28.24
C HIS A 352 15.24 -4.26 -27.63
#